data_AF-A0A2V4VD95-F1
#
_entry.id   AF-A0A2V4VD95-F1
#
_cell.length_a   1.000
_cell.length_b   1.000
_cell.length_c   1.000
_cell.angle_alpha   90.00
_cell.angle_beta   90.00
_cell.angle_gamma   90.00
#
_symmetry.space_group_name_H-M   'P 1'
#
loop_
_entity.id
_entity.type
_entity.pdbx_description
1 polymer ?
#
loop_
_entity_poly.entity_id
_entity_poly.type
_entity_poly.pdbx_seq_one_letter_code
_entity_poly.pdbx_strand_id
1 'polypeptide(L)'
;MEKIQSHAIKDIWRIRDGLLLEVHKFKTLGHCWIRSKKSVKQIRGCKGLTELREDYCDSYTKKTFSKGTLIYNTVPVEPETNKDNFRFEIKSSGGSIFGKNAEEIKKILNDIEKAISTYE
;
A
#
# COMPACT_ATOMS: atom_id res chain seq x y z
N MET A 1 0.47 0.82 -19.36
CA MET A 1 0.29 0.91 -17.90
C MET A 1 -0.25 2.30 -17.59
N GLU A 2 -1.26 2.39 -16.73
CA GLU A 2 -1.94 3.65 -16.39
C GLU A 2 -1.83 3.89 -14.88
N LYS A 3 -1.41 5.09 -14.46
CA LYS A 3 -1.36 5.44 -13.03
C LYS A 3 -2.75 5.84 -12.55
N ILE A 4 -3.39 5.00 -11.74
CA ILE A 4 -4.74 5.24 -11.22
C ILE A 4 -4.67 6.16 -10.00
N GLN A 5 -3.71 5.91 -9.10
CA GLN A 5 -3.56 6.66 -7.86
C GLN A 5 -2.08 6.94 -7.63
N SER A 6 -1.77 8.16 -7.19
CA SER A 6 -0.46 8.47 -6.64
C SER A 6 -0.56 9.14 -5.28
N HIS A 7 0.21 8.65 -4.30
CA HIS A 7 0.29 9.22 -2.97
C HIS A 7 1.65 8.92 -2.34
N ALA A 8 2.08 9.70 -1.33
CA ALA A 8 3.33 9.49 -0.61
C ALA A 8 3.47 8.09 0.05
N ILE A 9 2.35 7.42 0.32
CA ILE A 9 2.30 6.12 1.02
C ILE A 9 2.06 4.98 0.02
N LYS A 10 1.33 5.23 -1.07
CA LYS A 10 0.93 4.18 -1.99
C LYS A 10 0.60 4.72 -3.37
N ASP A 11 1.16 4.06 -4.38
CA ASP A 11 0.76 4.24 -5.78
C ASP A 11 -0.01 3.01 -6.26
N ILE A 12 -0.94 3.21 -7.18
CA ILE A 12 -1.72 2.13 -7.81
C ILE A 12 -1.65 2.32 -9.32
N TRP A 13 -1.23 1.27 -10.01
CA TRP A 13 -1.12 1.22 -11.46
C TRP A 13 -2.00 0.12 -12.03
N ARG A 14 -2.63 0.38 -13.17
CA ARG A 14 -3.29 -0.63 -13.98
C ARG A 14 -2.29 -1.20 -14.97
N ILE A 15 -1.95 -2.47 -14.82
CA ILE A 15 -1.13 -3.20 -15.80
C ILE A 15 -2.01 -3.52 -17.01
N ARG A 16 -3.17 -4.12 -16.75
CA ARG A 16 -4.20 -4.49 -17.73
C ARG A 16 -5.55 -4.63 -17.02
N ASP A 17 -6.60 -4.90 -17.77
CA ASP A 17 -7.94 -5.10 -17.21
C ASP A 17 -7.94 -6.22 -16.17
N GLY A 18 -8.44 -5.90 -14.98
CA GLY A 18 -8.49 -6.81 -13.85
C GLY A 18 -7.16 -7.09 -13.14
N LEU A 19 -6.06 -6.43 -13.53
CA LEU A 19 -4.75 -6.59 -12.90
C LEU A 19 -4.11 -5.25 -12.50
N LEU A 20 -3.91 -5.08 -11.20
CA LEU A 20 -3.34 -3.89 -10.59
C LEU A 20 -1.99 -4.18 -9.95
N LEU A 21 -1.11 -3.19 -9.99
CA LEU A 21 0.13 -3.12 -9.21
C LEU A 21 -0.04 -2.06 -8.13
N GLU A 22 -0.03 -2.47 -6.87
CA GLU A 22 0.08 -1.56 -5.73
C GLU A 22 1.55 -1.45 -5.31
N VAL A 23 2.07 -0.23 -5.25
CA VAL A 23 3.42 0.04 -4.76
C VAL A 23 3.32 0.73 -3.41
N HIS A 24 3.67 -0.01 -2.37
CA HIS A 24 3.66 0.48 -0.99
C HIS A 24 4.98 1.19 -0.70
N LYS A 25 4.88 2.49 -0.42
CA LYS A 25 5.98 3.43 -0.16
C LYS A 25 6.00 3.86 1.30
N PHE A 26 5.94 2.89 2.21
CA PHE A 26 5.94 3.17 3.63
C PHE A 26 6.66 2.07 4.41
N LYS A 27 7.22 2.44 5.55
CA LYS A 27 7.67 1.49 6.57
C LYS A 27 6.73 1.52 7.76
N THR A 28 6.59 0.36 8.41
CA THR A 28 5.76 0.21 9.59
C THR A 28 6.52 0.67 10.83
N LEU A 29 5.89 1.49 11.67
CA LEU A 29 6.49 2.01 12.90
C LEU A 29 6.46 1.00 14.07
N GLY A 30 6.32 -0.29 13.79
CA GLY A 30 6.33 -1.37 14.78
C GLY A 30 5.26 -2.43 14.54
N HIS A 31 5.24 -3.46 15.41
CA HIS A 31 4.27 -4.56 15.38
C HIS A 31 3.06 -4.27 16.26
N CYS A 32 2.36 -3.17 15.96
CA CYS A 32 1.14 -2.81 16.69
C CYS A 32 0.00 -2.52 15.71
N TRP A 33 -1.22 -2.77 16.16
CA TRP A 33 -2.43 -2.51 15.39
C TRP A 33 -3.32 -1.54 16.16
N ILE A 34 -3.46 -0.32 15.64
CA ILE A 34 -4.36 0.68 16.21
C ILE A 34 -5.78 0.36 15.74
N ARG A 35 -6.51 -0.40 16.56
CA ARG A 35 -7.92 -0.73 16.30
C ARG A 35 -8.87 0.42 16.66
N SER A 36 -8.53 1.20 17.69
CA SER A 36 -9.36 2.30 18.18
C SER A 36 -8.99 3.61 17.48
N LYS A 37 -9.82 4.03 16.52
CA LYS A 37 -9.64 5.26 15.73
C LYS A 37 -10.37 6.48 16.32
N LYS A 38 -10.59 6.53 17.63
CA LYS A 38 -11.49 7.53 18.28
C LYS A 38 -11.15 8.98 17.89
N SER A 39 -9.89 9.27 17.58
CA SER A 39 -9.39 10.61 17.26
C SER A 39 -8.50 10.61 16.01
N VAL A 40 -9.01 10.12 14.88
CA VAL A 40 -8.27 10.17 13.60
C VAL A 40 -8.89 11.14 12.59
N LYS A 41 -8.04 11.69 11.72
CA LYS A 41 -8.42 12.45 10.53
C LYS A 41 -8.20 11.59 9.30
N GLN A 42 -9.19 11.51 8.40
CA GLN A 42 -8.99 10.84 7.12
C GLN A 42 -8.16 11.71 6.17
N ILE A 43 -7.14 11.10 5.55
CA ILE A 43 -6.30 11.76 4.56
C ILE A 43 -6.89 11.52 3.16
N ARG A 44 -7.03 12.58 2.36
CA ARG A 44 -7.53 12.50 0.98
C ARG A 44 -6.45 11.92 0.07
N GLY A 45 -6.86 11.25 -1.01
CA GLY A 45 -5.94 10.73 -2.03
C GLY A 45 -5.33 9.35 -1.74
N CYS A 46 -5.57 8.76 -0.56
CA CYS A 46 -5.22 7.37 -0.28
C CYS A 46 -6.28 6.69 0.58
N LYS A 47 -7.03 5.74 0.01
CA LYS A 47 -8.05 4.99 0.75
C LYS A 47 -7.41 4.18 1.88
N GLY A 48 -7.98 4.30 3.08
CA GLY A 48 -7.48 3.61 4.28
C GLY A 48 -6.40 4.39 5.04
N LEU A 49 -5.91 5.53 4.53
CA LEU A 49 -4.95 6.37 5.23
C LEU A 49 -5.65 7.36 6.16
N THR A 50 -5.20 7.38 7.40
CA THR A 50 -5.67 8.27 8.46
C THR A 50 -4.48 8.85 9.23
N GLU A 51 -4.70 9.93 9.97
CA GLU A 51 -3.70 10.63 10.78
C GLU A 51 -4.22 10.81 12.20
N LEU A 52 -3.36 10.58 13.20
CA LEU A 52 -3.70 10.80 14.62
C LEU A 52 -3.90 12.29 14.92
N ARG A 53 -5.01 12.64 15.58
CA ARG A 53 -5.28 14.02 16.05
C ARG A 53 -4.70 14.34 17.42
N GLU A 54 -4.37 13.32 18.20
CA GLU A 54 -3.78 13.38 19.53
C GLU A 54 -2.79 12.23 19.70
N ASP A 55 -1.96 12.29 20.73
CA ASP A 55 -1.04 11.20 21.06
C ASP A 55 -1.82 9.95 21.42
N TYR A 56 -1.39 8.80 20.91
CA TYR A 56 -1.99 7.50 21.17
C TYR A 56 -0.98 6.58 21.85
N CYS A 57 -1.29 6.13 23.06
CA CYS A 57 -0.52 5.10 23.74
C CYS A 57 -1.20 3.74 23.56
N ASP A 58 -0.50 2.82 22.91
CA ASP A 58 -0.99 1.47 22.71
C ASP A 58 -0.99 0.69 24.04
N SER A 59 -2.14 0.17 24.43
CA SER A 59 -2.29 -0.48 25.74
C SER A 59 -1.49 -1.78 25.88
N TYR A 60 -1.23 -2.46 24.76
CA TYR A 60 -0.54 -3.75 24.71
C TYR A 60 0.99 -3.58 24.65
N THR A 61 1.49 -2.84 23.66
CA THR A 61 2.93 -2.61 23.47
C THR A 61 3.49 -1.50 24.36
N LYS A 62 2.64 -0.72 25.03
CA LYS A 62 2.99 0.50 25.78
C LYS A 62 3.72 1.56 24.95
N LYS A 63 3.71 1.41 23.62
CA LYS A 63 4.33 2.36 22.71
C LYS A 63 3.42 3.55 22.51
N THR A 64 3.99 4.75 22.62
CA THR A 64 3.28 6.01 22.34
C THR A 64 3.61 6.47 20.93
N PHE A 65 2.56 6.80 20.17
CA PHE A 65 2.61 7.41 18.86
C PHE A 65 2.14 8.84 18.98
N SER A 66 2.92 9.77 18.47
CA SER A 66 2.59 11.19 18.55
C SER A 66 1.45 11.57 17.61
N LYS A 67 0.77 12.66 17.95
CA LYS A 67 -0.13 13.40 17.06
C LYS A 67 0.55 13.63 15.70
N GLY A 68 -0.19 13.43 14.62
CA GLY A 68 0.32 13.52 13.25
C GLY A 68 0.88 12.21 12.70
N THR A 69 1.00 11.15 13.51
CA THR A 69 1.39 9.83 12.99
C THR A 69 0.36 9.32 11.98
N LEU A 70 0.84 8.86 10.83
CA LEU A 70 0.00 8.25 9.81
C LEU A 70 -0.34 6.79 10.16
N ILE A 71 -1.58 6.41 9.91
CA ILE A 71 -2.09 5.06 10.09
C ILE A 71 -2.68 4.61 8.77
N TYR A 72 -2.08 3.59 8.16
CA TYR A 72 -2.60 2.94 6.97
C TYR A 72 -3.35 1.66 7.36
N ASN A 73 -4.66 1.66 7.10
CA ASN A 73 -5.64 0.70 7.60
C ASN A 73 -5.67 0.64 9.13
N THR A 74 -4.81 -0.17 9.74
CA THR A 74 -4.66 -0.35 11.20
C THR A 74 -3.22 -0.24 11.67
N VAL A 75 -2.27 -0.04 10.76
CA VAL A 75 -0.84 -0.08 11.04
C VAL A 75 -0.29 1.34 11.04
N PRO A 76 0.44 1.76 12.08
CA PRO A 76 1.17 3.02 12.07
C PRO A 76 2.32 2.96 11.08
N VAL A 77 2.42 3.97 10.22
CA VAL A 77 3.36 4.01 9.11
C VAL A 77 4.01 5.38 8.99
N GLU A 78 5.17 5.39 8.35
CA GLU A 78 5.82 6.61 7.87
C GLU A 78 6.15 6.44 6.38
N PRO A 79 6.12 7.53 5.58
CA PRO A 79 6.54 7.47 4.19
C PRO A 79 7.96 6.94 4.07
N GLU A 80 8.17 6.01 3.14
CA GLU A 80 9.49 5.53 2.76
C GLU A 80 9.93 6.30 1.52
N THR A 81 11.19 6.76 1.54
CA THR A 81 11.79 7.52 0.44
C THR A 81 12.79 6.68 -0.34
N ASN A 82 13.37 5.66 0.29
CA ASN A 82 14.24 4.72 -0.41
C ASN A 82 13.41 3.73 -1.23
N LYS A 83 13.55 3.80 -2.56
CA LYS A 83 12.85 2.93 -3.51
C LYS A 83 13.18 1.46 -3.32
N ASP A 84 14.39 1.13 -2.85
CA ASP A 84 14.81 -0.25 -2.62
C ASP A 84 13.99 -0.93 -1.51
N ASN A 85 13.36 -0.14 -0.64
CA ASN A 85 12.50 -0.62 0.44
C ASN A 85 11.02 -0.72 0.03
N PHE A 86 10.66 -0.31 -1.18
CA PHE A 86 9.27 -0.36 -1.64
C PHE A 86 8.81 -1.80 -1.79
N ARG A 87 7.55 -2.03 -1.42
CA ARG A 87 6.92 -3.34 -1.58
C ARG A 87 5.93 -3.30 -2.73
N PHE A 88 6.11 -4.22 -3.67
CA PHE A 88 5.26 -4.38 -4.83
C PHE A 88 4.26 -5.50 -4.57
N GLU A 89 2.98 -5.21 -4.75
CA GLU A 89 1.88 -6.17 -4.58
C GLU A 89 1.03 -6.22 -5.84
N ILE A 90 0.78 -7.41 -6.35
CA ILE A 90 -0.10 -7.63 -7.51
C ILE A 90 -1.50 -8.00 -7.01
N LYS A 91 -2.51 -7.27 -7.48
CA LYS A 91 -3.92 -7.56 -7.17
C LYS A 91 -4.70 -7.87 -8.43
N SER A 92 -5.38 -9.01 -8.42
CA SER A 92 -6.37 -9.38 -9.43
C SER A 92 -7.79 -9.08 -8.94
N SER A 93 -8.64 -8.55 -9.82
CA SER A 93 -10.03 -8.20 -9.47
C SER A 93 -10.91 -9.43 -9.17
N GLY A 94 -10.51 -10.62 -9.65
CA GLY A 94 -11.22 -11.88 -9.45
C GLY A 94 -10.53 -12.86 -8.48
N GLY A 95 -9.49 -12.42 -7.76
CA GLY A 95 -8.71 -13.28 -6.85
C GLY A 95 -7.70 -14.21 -7.55
N SER A 96 -7.92 -14.54 -8.82
CA SER A 96 -7.03 -15.39 -9.63
C SER A 96 -6.74 -14.77 -11.00
N ILE A 97 -5.60 -15.13 -11.57
CA ILE A 97 -5.22 -14.79 -12.95
C ILE A 97 -5.47 -16.03 -13.81
N PHE A 98 -6.26 -15.86 -14.88
CA PHE A 98 -6.58 -16.94 -15.82
C PHE A 98 -5.97 -16.65 -17.19
N GLY A 99 -5.58 -17.72 -17.88
CA GLY A 99 -5.12 -17.69 -19.26
C GLY A 99 -5.55 -18.97 -19.96
N LYS A 100 -5.78 -18.91 -21.27
CA LYS A 100 -6.24 -20.03 -22.09
C LYS A 100 -5.14 -21.07 -22.31
N ASN A 101 -3.88 -20.65 -22.25
CA ASN A 101 -2.71 -21.49 -22.45
C ASN A 101 -1.49 -20.92 -21.70
N ALA A 102 -0.37 -21.66 -21.72
CA ALA A 102 0.86 -21.28 -21.05
C ALA A 102 1.50 -19.99 -21.61
N GLU A 103 1.35 -19.73 -22.92
CA GLU A 103 1.91 -18.52 -23.55
C GLU A 103 1.22 -17.25 -23.06
N GLU A 104 -0.10 -17.29 -22.89
CA GLU A 104 -0.87 -16.16 -22.36
C GLU A 104 -0.49 -15.86 -20.90
N ILE A 105 -0.33 -16.89 -20.08
CA ILE A 105 0.18 -16.73 -18.71
C ILE A 105 1.58 -16.13 -18.72
N LYS A 106 2.49 -16.62 -19.58
CA LYS A 106 3.84 -16.07 -19.73
C LYS A 106 3.81 -14.58 -20.11
N LYS A 107 2.91 -14.18 -21.00
CA LYS A 107 2.73 -12.78 -21.38
C LYS A 107 2.24 -11.93 -20.20
N ILE A 108 1.34 -12.45 -19.35
CA ILE A 108 0.89 -11.74 -18.14
C ILE A 108 2.05 -11.53 -17.17
N LEU A 109 2.87 -12.57 -16.94
CA LEU A 109 4.04 -12.48 -16.06
C LEU A 109 5.07 -11.47 -16.59
N ASN A 110 5.35 -11.48 -17.89
CA ASN A 110 6.26 -10.52 -18.52
C ASN A 110 5.75 -9.07 -18.36
N ASP A 111 4.44 -8.84 -18.47
CA ASP A 111 3.88 -7.50 -18.26
C ASP A 111 4.00 -7.03 -16.81
N ILE A 112 3.85 -7.95 -15.84
CA ILE A 112 4.08 -7.67 -14.42
C ILE A 112 5.56 -7.32 -14.17
N GLU A 113 6.48 -8.13 -14.67
CA GLU A 113 7.92 -7.91 -14.53
C GLU A 113 8.34 -6.57 -15.16
N LYS A 114 7.82 -6.27 -16.36
CA LYS A 114 8.04 -4.98 -17.01
C LYS A 114 7.48 -3.82 -16.19
N ALA A 115 6.28 -3.96 -15.61
CA ALA A 115 5.68 -2.91 -14.78
C ALA A 115 6.50 -2.63 -13.51
N ILE A 116 7.05 -3.67 -12.87
CA ILE A 116 7.90 -3.52 -11.68
C ILE A 116 9.25 -2.89 -12.04
N SER A 117 9.91 -3.38 -13.10
CA SER A 117 11.24 -2.91 -13.52
C SER A 117 11.24 -1.48 -14.09
N THR A 118 10.11 -1.01 -14.60
CA THR A 118 9.96 0.36 -15.13
C THR A 118 9.36 1.34 -14.12
N TYR A 119 9.13 0.91 -12.88
CA TYR A 119 8.61 1.77 -11.85
C TYR A 119 9.66 2.81 -11.42
N GLU A 120 9.37 4.09 -11.72
CA GLU A 120 10.15 5.26 -11.32
C GLU A 120 9.62 5.91 -10.04
#